data_AF-A0A2V7PEA8-F1
#
_entry.id   AF-A0A2V7PEA8-F1
#
_cell.length_a   1.000
_cell.length_b   1.000
_cell.length_c   1.000
_cell.angle_alpha   90.00
_cell.angle_beta   90.00
_cell.angle_gamma   90.00
#
_symmetry.space_group_name_H-M   'P 1'
#
loop_
_entity.id
_entity.type
_entity.pdbx_description
1 polymer ?
#
loop_
_entity_poly.entity_id
_entity_poly.type
_entity_poly.pdbx_seq_one_letter_code
_entity_poly.pdbx_strand_id
1 'polypeptide(L)'
;MIGRWGAAMLPVRGQNNVQGASDVGAIPFVYTDYQPVGDQKVRARFAATWGVPADALSLKSGLMVTEVVKPESGVRGMYIMGENPVLSDPDIAHAEHWFQELEFLAVQDLFLTETARYADVVLPGASFAEKSGTFVNTERRIQLTHKAVDSPGEARGDLEILMDLSNRLGLPTTFRDAEDVMREIARVTPSWAGVTYERLEGGGLQYPVPTKDHPGTAFLFDRAFPTGDGRATFVAVEYTDPVELPDDEYPFVMNTGRQLYHWHTGTMTRRASGLDAREPTAIVEIHPEDAKQLHVREGELVRLTSRRNSMVTAARISDRVARGQVFVPFHFREAAANLLTNPVLDPYAKMAELKVCAVRIERA
;
A
#
# COMPACT_ATOMS: atom_id res chain seq x y z
N MET A 1 24.75 12.67 10.52
CA MET A 1 25.68 11.62 10.98
C MET A 1 25.13 10.26 10.51
N ILE A 2 25.04 10.04 9.20
CA ILE A 2 24.43 8.83 8.60
C ILE A 2 25.50 7.72 8.52
N GLY A 3 25.10 6.44 8.42
CA GLY A 3 26.05 5.34 8.21
C GLY A 3 26.60 4.70 9.49
N ARG A 4 25.93 4.88 10.63
CA ARG A 4 26.34 4.28 11.90
C ARG A 4 25.13 3.79 12.70
N TRP A 5 25.39 2.88 13.62
CA TRP A 5 24.39 2.42 14.59
C TRP A 5 23.71 3.59 15.31
N GLY A 6 22.39 3.54 15.43
CA GLY A 6 21.59 4.58 16.06
C GLY A 6 21.35 5.84 15.21
N ALA A 7 21.84 5.91 13.98
CA ALA A 7 21.69 7.08 13.11
C ALA A 7 21.16 6.73 11.71
N ALA A 8 20.16 5.85 11.68
CA ALA A 8 19.51 5.43 10.46
C ALA A 8 18.45 6.45 10.02
N MET A 9 18.38 6.69 8.71
CA MET A 9 17.23 7.35 8.09
C MET A 9 16.17 6.28 7.81
N LEU A 10 15.10 6.28 8.60
CA LEU A 10 14.11 5.21 8.60
C LEU A 10 12.73 5.78 8.26
N PRO A 11 12.27 5.65 6.99
CA PRO A 11 10.86 5.79 6.71
C PRO A 11 10.13 4.58 7.30
N VAL A 12 9.35 4.79 8.37
CA VAL A 12 8.54 3.71 8.95
C VAL A 12 7.47 3.31 7.95
N ARG A 13 7.67 2.17 7.31
CA ARG A 13 6.76 1.63 6.29
C ARG A 13 5.48 1.11 6.95
N GLY A 14 4.35 1.30 6.27
CA GLY A 14 3.02 1.01 6.82
C GLY A 14 2.68 -0.49 6.81
N GLN A 15 2.42 -1.07 5.64
CA GLN A 15 2.02 -2.48 5.53
C GLN A 15 3.20 -3.42 5.80
N ASN A 16 2.88 -4.60 6.33
CA ASN A 16 3.81 -5.64 6.75
C ASN A 16 4.83 -6.05 5.66
N ASN A 17 4.47 -5.92 4.38
CA ASN A 17 5.32 -6.31 3.27
C ASN A 17 5.44 -5.25 2.16
N VAL A 18 5.09 -3.99 2.41
CA VAL A 18 5.23 -2.95 1.36
C VAL A 18 6.70 -2.80 0.92
N GLN A 19 7.64 -3.01 1.85
CA GLN A 19 9.06 -3.04 1.53
C GLN A 19 9.37 -4.22 0.60
N GLY A 20 8.93 -5.43 0.94
CA GLY A 20 9.20 -6.62 0.15
C GLY A 20 8.55 -6.60 -1.23
N ALA A 21 7.29 -6.15 -1.32
CA ALA A 21 6.60 -5.93 -2.60
C ALA A 21 7.39 -4.96 -3.50
N SER A 22 7.88 -3.85 -2.93
CA SER A 22 8.73 -2.90 -3.63
C SER A 22 10.06 -3.54 -4.07
N ASP A 23 10.71 -4.30 -3.17
CA ASP A 23 12.00 -4.95 -3.42
C ASP A 23 11.93 -5.97 -4.55
N VAL A 24 10.80 -6.66 -4.71
CA VAL A 24 10.57 -7.65 -5.77
C VAL A 24 9.93 -7.05 -7.03
N GLY A 25 9.89 -5.71 -7.14
CA GLY A 25 9.48 -5.03 -8.37
C GLY A 25 7.97 -4.94 -8.59
N ALA A 26 7.15 -4.95 -7.53
CA ALA A 26 5.74 -4.55 -7.63
C ALA A 26 5.61 -3.02 -7.80
N ILE A 27 6.35 -2.47 -8.76
CA ILE A 27 6.49 -1.06 -9.09
C ILE A 27 6.62 -0.97 -10.61
N PRO A 28 5.83 -0.14 -11.31
CA PRO A 28 5.68 -0.22 -12.76
C PRO A 28 6.94 0.14 -13.57
N PHE A 29 7.99 0.67 -12.95
CA PHE A 29 9.19 1.17 -13.62
C PHE A 29 10.50 0.47 -13.21
N VAL A 30 10.44 -0.56 -12.38
CA VAL A 30 11.62 -1.36 -11.98
C VAL A 30 11.30 -2.85 -11.92
N TYR A 31 12.32 -3.68 -12.15
CA TYR A 31 12.35 -5.07 -11.72
C TYR A 31 12.77 -5.17 -10.24
N THR A 32 13.07 -6.39 -9.77
CA THR A 32 13.62 -6.62 -8.42
C THR A 32 14.90 -5.80 -8.18
N ASP A 33 15.20 -5.50 -6.92
CA ASP A 33 16.34 -4.68 -6.49
C ASP A 33 16.34 -3.26 -7.10
N TYR A 34 15.15 -2.74 -7.41
CA TYR A 34 14.93 -1.42 -8.02
C TYR A 34 15.67 -1.21 -9.35
N GLN A 35 15.89 -2.29 -10.10
CA GLN A 35 16.61 -2.25 -11.37
C GLN A 35 15.70 -1.69 -12.49
N PRO A 36 16.01 -0.55 -13.14
CA PRO A 36 15.09 0.12 -14.06
C PRO A 36 14.67 -0.73 -15.26
N VAL A 37 13.37 -0.72 -15.60
CA VAL A 37 12.87 -1.42 -16.80
C VAL A 37 13.44 -0.83 -18.11
N GLY A 38 13.83 0.45 -18.10
CA GLY A 38 14.43 1.12 -19.24
C GLY A 38 15.89 0.72 -19.54
N ASP A 39 16.55 -0.04 -18.65
CA ASP A 39 17.91 -0.53 -18.88
C ASP A 39 17.89 -1.80 -19.74
N GLN A 40 18.47 -1.71 -20.94
CA GLN A 40 18.55 -2.82 -21.90
C GLN A 40 19.31 -4.03 -21.36
N LYS A 41 20.35 -3.84 -20.54
CA LYS A 41 21.14 -4.93 -19.96
C LYS A 41 20.35 -5.65 -18.88
N VAL A 42 19.64 -4.89 -18.04
CA VAL A 42 18.73 -5.45 -17.03
C VAL A 42 17.65 -6.27 -17.73
N ARG A 43 16.96 -5.68 -18.72
CA ARG A 43 15.94 -6.38 -19.51
C ARG A 43 16.47 -7.67 -20.13
N ALA A 44 17.64 -7.64 -20.77
CA ALA A 44 18.24 -8.82 -21.40
C ALA A 44 18.51 -9.95 -20.39
N ARG A 45 18.97 -9.61 -19.18
CA ARG A 45 19.21 -10.59 -18.11
C ARG A 45 17.91 -11.23 -17.61
N PHE A 46 16.86 -10.45 -17.39
CA PHE A 46 15.55 -10.98 -17.00
C PHE A 46 14.93 -11.83 -18.10
N ALA A 47 14.99 -11.37 -19.36
CA ALA A 47 14.51 -12.12 -20.52
C ALA A 47 15.21 -13.49 -20.64
N ALA A 48 16.54 -13.52 -20.51
CA ALA A 48 17.29 -14.77 -20.50
C ALA A 48 16.93 -15.68 -19.32
N THR A 49 16.67 -15.10 -18.15
CA THR A 49 16.28 -15.86 -16.95
C THR A 49 14.90 -16.51 -17.12
N TRP A 50 13.96 -15.78 -17.70
CA TRP A 50 12.59 -16.25 -17.94
C TRP A 50 12.41 -17.01 -19.26
N GLY A 51 13.48 -17.16 -20.06
CA GLY A 51 13.44 -17.89 -21.32
C GLY A 51 12.57 -17.22 -22.40
N VAL A 52 12.40 -15.90 -22.34
CA VAL A 52 11.61 -15.13 -23.31
C VAL A 52 12.49 -14.24 -24.18
N PRO A 53 12.06 -13.88 -25.41
CA PRO A 53 12.72 -12.85 -26.20
C PRO A 53 12.81 -11.53 -25.44
N ALA A 54 13.93 -10.83 -25.53
CA ALA A 54 14.13 -9.58 -24.78
C ALA A 54 13.17 -8.46 -25.19
N ASP A 55 12.70 -8.47 -26.43
CA ASP A 55 11.70 -7.54 -26.97
C ASP A 55 10.25 -7.86 -26.52
N ALA A 56 9.99 -9.06 -25.97
CA ALA A 56 8.75 -9.37 -25.28
C ALA A 56 8.61 -8.59 -23.95
N LEU A 57 9.74 -8.14 -23.39
CA LEU A 57 9.76 -7.28 -22.21
C LEU A 57 9.83 -5.80 -22.62
N SER A 58 8.90 -4.99 -22.11
CA SER A 58 8.84 -3.56 -22.39
C SER A 58 10.00 -2.81 -21.74
N LEU A 59 10.57 -1.83 -22.46
CA LEU A 59 11.47 -0.81 -21.88
C LEU A 59 10.72 0.41 -21.34
N LYS A 60 9.41 0.48 -21.57
CA LYS A 60 8.55 1.56 -21.08
C LYS A 60 8.04 1.22 -19.69
N SER A 61 8.11 2.19 -18.79
CA SER A 61 7.43 2.13 -17.50
C SER A 61 5.93 1.91 -17.69
N GLY A 62 5.35 1.07 -16.83
CA GLY A 62 3.91 0.94 -16.70
C GLY A 62 3.27 2.17 -16.04
N LEU A 63 1.96 2.09 -15.86
CA LEU A 63 1.16 3.14 -15.21
C LEU A 63 1.17 2.98 -13.70
N MET A 64 1.19 4.09 -12.96
CA MET A 64 0.87 4.12 -11.54
C MET A 64 -0.64 3.91 -11.34
N VAL A 65 -1.06 3.44 -10.16
CA VAL A 65 -2.49 3.25 -9.84
C VAL A 65 -3.33 4.53 -10.08
N THR A 66 -2.78 5.70 -9.73
CA THR A 66 -3.41 7.01 -9.94
C THR A 66 -3.49 7.43 -11.41
N GLU A 67 -2.76 6.75 -12.30
CA GLU A 67 -2.81 6.95 -13.75
C GLU A 67 -3.71 5.93 -14.45
N VAL A 68 -3.86 4.73 -13.88
CA VAL A 68 -4.74 3.67 -14.37
C VAL A 68 -6.20 4.15 -14.38
N VAL A 69 -6.62 4.85 -13.32
CA VAL A 69 -8.01 5.32 -13.10
C VAL A 69 -8.43 6.53 -13.94
N LYS A 70 -7.72 6.81 -15.05
CA LYS A 70 -7.99 7.93 -15.94
C LYS A 70 -8.48 7.44 -17.30
N PRO A 71 -9.42 8.14 -17.97
CA PRO A 71 -9.89 7.75 -19.30
C PRO A 71 -8.76 7.58 -20.33
N GLU A 72 -7.69 8.38 -20.23
CA GLU A 72 -6.57 8.36 -21.16
C GLU A 72 -5.63 7.15 -20.97
N SER A 73 -5.82 6.36 -19.89
CA SER A 73 -4.97 5.20 -19.60
C SER A 73 -5.12 4.08 -20.65
N GLY A 74 -6.28 4.00 -21.30
CA GLY A 74 -6.64 2.93 -22.22
C GLY A 74 -6.76 1.55 -21.57
N VAL A 75 -6.76 1.48 -20.22
CA VAL A 75 -6.92 0.24 -19.47
C VAL A 75 -8.38 -0.23 -19.59
N ARG A 76 -8.56 -1.46 -20.06
CA ARG A 76 -9.89 -2.07 -20.26
C ARG A 76 -10.17 -3.22 -19.30
N GLY A 77 -9.14 -3.79 -18.71
CA GLY A 77 -9.32 -4.81 -17.69
C GLY A 77 -8.20 -4.83 -16.67
N MET A 78 -8.51 -5.34 -15.48
CA MET A 78 -7.63 -5.26 -14.32
C MET A 78 -7.65 -6.55 -13.50
N TYR A 79 -6.49 -6.90 -12.95
CA TYR A 79 -6.32 -7.97 -11.98
C TYR A 79 -5.84 -7.38 -10.66
N ILE A 80 -6.70 -7.34 -9.66
CA ILE A 80 -6.39 -6.79 -8.34
C ILE A 80 -6.12 -7.93 -7.38
N MET A 81 -4.99 -7.90 -6.67
CA MET A 81 -4.64 -8.90 -5.67
C MET A 81 -4.40 -8.24 -4.31
N GLY A 82 -5.26 -8.54 -3.34
CA GLY A 82 -5.10 -8.13 -1.94
C GLY A 82 -5.20 -6.62 -1.68
N GLU A 83 -5.92 -5.89 -2.53
CA GLU A 83 -6.14 -4.44 -2.39
C GLU A 83 -7.63 -4.07 -2.48
N ASN A 84 -7.97 -2.92 -1.89
CA ASN A 84 -9.33 -2.39 -1.87
C ASN A 84 -9.37 -0.90 -2.30
N PRO A 85 -8.91 -0.59 -3.53
CA PRO A 85 -8.78 0.78 -4.03
C PRO A 85 -10.07 1.60 -3.95
N VAL A 86 -11.25 0.98 -4.16
CA VAL A 86 -12.54 1.68 -4.04
C VAL A 86 -12.68 2.40 -2.69
N LEU A 87 -12.15 1.85 -1.60
CA LEU A 87 -12.25 2.47 -0.28
C LEU A 87 -10.96 3.21 0.14
N SER A 88 -9.79 2.79 -0.36
CA SER A 88 -8.49 3.34 0.06
C SER A 88 -8.00 4.52 -0.76
N ASP A 89 -8.45 4.67 -2.00
CA ASP A 89 -7.98 5.71 -2.91
C ASP A 89 -8.76 7.01 -2.70
N PRO A 90 -8.16 8.18 -2.99
CA PRO A 90 -8.86 9.47 -2.89
C PRO A 90 -10.02 9.55 -3.88
N ASP A 91 -11.02 10.35 -3.55
CA ASP A 91 -12.19 10.57 -4.42
C ASP A 91 -12.88 9.25 -4.82
N ILE A 92 -13.46 8.60 -3.81
CA ILE A 92 -14.14 7.30 -3.97
C ILE A 92 -15.17 7.33 -5.10
N ALA A 93 -15.88 8.45 -5.29
CA ALA A 93 -16.89 8.56 -6.34
C ALA A 93 -16.28 8.44 -7.74
N HIS A 94 -15.12 9.08 -7.97
CA HIS A 94 -14.37 8.92 -9.21
C HIS A 94 -13.86 7.49 -9.39
N ALA A 95 -13.31 6.89 -8.33
CA ALA A 95 -12.82 5.52 -8.37
C ALA A 95 -13.93 4.51 -8.71
N GLU A 96 -15.09 4.60 -8.05
CA GLU A 96 -16.25 3.74 -8.31
C GLU A 96 -16.75 3.85 -9.75
N HIS A 97 -16.85 5.07 -10.29
CA HIS A 97 -17.25 5.26 -11.68
C HIS A 97 -16.27 4.58 -12.63
N TRP A 98 -14.97 4.75 -12.41
CA TRP A 98 -13.96 4.12 -13.25
C TRP A 98 -14.02 2.58 -13.21
N PHE A 99 -14.21 1.98 -12.03
CA PHE A 99 -14.35 0.53 -11.89
C PHE A 99 -15.57 -0.04 -12.63
N GLN A 100 -16.66 0.73 -12.76
CA GLN A 100 -17.86 0.31 -13.49
C GLN A 100 -17.67 0.31 -15.02
N GLU A 101 -16.70 1.07 -15.53
CA GLU A 101 -16.42 1.20 -16.96
C GLU A 101 -15.40 0.16 -17.48
N LEU A 102 -14.80 -0.65 -16.59
CA LEU A 102 -13.90 -1.73 -17.00
C LEU A 102 -14.67 -2.81 -17.78
N GLU A 103 -14.08 -3.28 -18.88
CA GLU A 103 -14.60 -4.43 -19.64
C GLU A 103 -14.39 -5.76 -18.90
N PHE A 104 -13.41 -5.82 -17.99
CA PHE A 104 -13.14 -7.00 -17.18
C PHE A 104 -12.40 -6.67 -15.87
N LEU A 105 -12.92 -7.11 -14.74
CA LEU A 105 -12.26 -7.00 -13.44
C LEU A 105 -12.20 -8.36 -12.74
N ALA A 106 -10.99 -8.80 -12.42
CA ALA A 106 -10.74 -9.93 -11.55
C ALA A 106 -10.13 -9.46 -10.22
N VAL A 107 -10.69 -9.93 -9.10
CA VAL A 107 -10.22 -9.58 -7.76
C VAL A 107 -9.86 -10.85 -6.98
N GLN A 108 -8.62 -10.93 -6.51
CA GLN A 108 -8.14 -11.97 -5.63
C GLN A 108 -7.99 -11.42 -4.21
N ASP A 109 -8.86 -11.84 -3.29
CA ASP A 109 -8.93 -11.31 -1.92
C ASP A 109 -9.41 -12.39 -0.93
N LEU A 110 -9.23 -12.13 0.37
CA LEU A 110 -9.74 -12.96 1.46
C LEU A 110 -11.24 -12.79 1.66
N PHE A 111 -11.75 -11.59 1.40
CA PHE A 111 -13.14 -11.23 1.65
C PHE A 111 -13.76 -10.52 0.44
N LEU A 112 -15.09 -10.53 0.38
CA LEU A 112 -15.82 -9.68 -0.56
C LEU A 112 -15.74 -8.21 -0.11
N THR A 113 -14.67 -7.53 -0.54
CA THR A 113 -14.40 -6.11 -0.29
C THR A 113 -15.28 -5.20 -1.13
N GLU A 114 -15.23 -3.89 -0.87
CA GLU A 114 -15.90 -2.87 -1.68
C GLU A 114 -15.45 -2.93 -3.15
N THR A 115 -14.16 -3.15 -3.39
CA THR A 115 -13.62 -3.34 -4.75
C THR A 115 -14.11 -4.65 -5.38
N ALA A 116 -14.10 -5.76 -4.64
CA ALA A 116 -14.52 -7.06 -5.15
C ALA A 116 -16.00 -7.11 -5.57
N ARG A 117 -16.84 -6.16 -5.14
CA ARG A 117 -18.25 -6.06 -5.56
C ARG A 117 -18.44 -5.66 -7.02
N TYR A 118 -17.43 -5.01 -7.60
CA TYR A 118 -17.43 -4.62 -9.02
C TYR A 118 -16.80 -5.70 -9.91
N ALA A 119 -16.25 -6.77 -9.34
CA ALA A 119 -15.50 -7.77 -10.08
C ALA A 119 -16.41 -8.72 -10.86
N ASP A 120 -16.02 -9.03 -12.10
CA ASP A 120 -16.60 -10.12 -12.88
C ASP A 120 -16.21 -11.48 -12.31
N VAL A 121 -14.98 -11.57 -11.77
CA VAL A 121 -14.44 -12.80 -11.18
C VAL A 121 -13.81 -12.49 -9.82
N VAL A 122 -14.23 -13.22 -8.80
CA VAL A 122 -13.58 -13.19 -7.48
C VAL A 122 -12.86 -14.52 -7.24
N LEU A 123 -11.55 -14.43 -6.97
CA LEU A 123 -10.69 -15.58 -6.67
C LEU A 123 -10.37 -15.59 -5.16
N PRO A 124 -10.86 -16.58 -4.39
CA PRO A 124 -10.65 -16.61 -2.94
C PRO A 124 -9.20 -16.93 -2.60
N GLY A 125 -8.49 -15.94 -2.04
CA GLY A 125 -7.10 -16.08 -1.59
C GLY A 125 -6.99 -16.64 -0.17
N ALA A 126 -5.78 -17.06 0.21
CA ALA A 126 -5.47 -17.59 1.54
C ALA A 126 -4.84 -16.53 2.46
N SER A 127 -5.19 -16.56 3.74
CA SER A 127 -4.66 -15.68 4.79
C SER A 127 -3.18 -15.96 5.08
N PHE A 128 -2.53 -15.07 5.84
CA PHE A 128 -1.11 -15.23 6.23
C PHE A 128 -0.84 -16.53 7.01
N ALA A 129 -1.82 -17.00 7.80
CA ALA A 129 -1.69 -18.22 8.60
C ALA A 129 -1.90 -19.50 7.77
N GLU A 130 -2.37 -19.37 6.54
CA GLU A 130 -2.79 -20.49 5.68
C GLU A 130 -1.75 -20.82 4.60
N LYS A 131 -0.68 -20.02 4.51
CA LYS A 131 0.37 -20.15 3.50
C LYS A 131 1.76 -19.94 4.07
N SER A 132 2.75 -20.50 3.39
CA SER A 132 4.17 -20.29 3.69
C SER A 132 4.76 -19.27 2.71
N GLY A 133 5.72 -18.48 3.15
CA GLY A 133 6.31 -17.42 2.35
C GLY A 133 7.23 -16.53 3.18
N THR A 134 7.46 -15.31 2.70
CA THR A 134 8.29 -14.35 3.43
C THR A 134 7.64 -12.98 3.48
N PHE A 135 7.94 -12.24 4.54
CA PHE A 135 7.65 -10.82 4.65
C PHE A 135 8.95 -10.04 4.84
N VAL A 136 8.99 -8.83 4.29
CA VAL A 136 10.07 -7.88 4.47
C VAL A 136 9.55 -6.65 5.19
N ASN A 137 10.05 -6.44 6.39
CA ASN A 137 9.57 -5.38 7.26
C ASN A 137 10.28 -4.03 7.01
N THR A 138 9.93 -3.01 7.83
CA THR A 138 10.45 -1.64 7.68
C THR A 138 11.97 -1.49 7.82
N GLU A 139 12.65 -2.42 8.50
CA GLU A 139 14.11 -2.39 8.67
C GLU A 139 14.83 -3.26 7.64
N ARG A 140 14.14 -3.66 6.56
CA ARG A 140 14.64 -4.53 5.48
C ARG A 140 14.90 -5.97 5.91
N ARG A 141 14.27 -6.42 6.98
CA ARG A 141 14.42 -7.80 7.45
C ARG A 141 13.45 -8.70 6.70
N ILE A 142 14.00 -9.64 5.94
CA ILE A 142 13.28 -10.74 5.32
C ILE A 142 13.04 -11.80 6.39
N GLN A 143 11.78 -12.14 6.63
CA GLN A 143 11.34 -13.07 7.68
C GLN A 143 10.54 -14.19 7.05
N LEU A 144 10.87 -15.44 7.39
CA LEU A 144 10.15 -16.61 6.95
C LEU A 144 8.86 -16.79 7.76
N THR A 145 7.79 -17.18 7.08
CA THR A 145 6.51 -17.54 7.70
C THR A 145 6.08 -18.91 7.19
N HIS A 146 5.58 -19.74 8.10
CA HIS A 146 5.07 -21.06 7.79
C HIS A 146 3.55 -21.11 7.91
N LYS A 147 2.93 -21.90 7.04
CA LYS A 147 1.54 -22.31 7.17
C LYS A 147 1.29 -22.90 8.56
N ALA A 148 0.27 -22.38 9.24
CA ALA A 148 -0.16 -22.82 10.56
C ALA A 148 -1.50 -23.58 10.53
N VAL A 149 -2.38 -23.25 9.59
CA VAL A 149 -3.71 -23.87 9.42
C VAL A 149 -4.02 -24.06 7.93
N ASP A 150 -5.00 -24.90 7.61
CA ASP A 150 -5.48 -25.06 6.24
C ASP A 150 -6.43 -23.93 5.83
N SER A 151 -6.40 -23.57 4.54
CA SER A 151 -7.31 -22.58 3.96
C SER A 151 -8.77 -23.05 4.04
N PRO A 152 -9.73 -22.16 4.30
CA PRO A 152 -11.14 -22.53 4.37
C PRO A 152 -11.74 -22.76 2.97
N GLY A 153 -12.61 -23.76 2.86
CA GLY A 153 -13.38 -24.02 1.64
C GLY A 153 -12.48 -24.29 0.42
N GLU A 154 -12.66 -23.51 -0.64
CA GLU A 154 -11.88 -23.60 -1.89
C GLU A 154 -10.80 -22.51 -1.99
N ALA A 155 -10.51 -21.78 -0.90
CA ALA A 155 -9.49 -20.75 -0.89
C ALA A 155 -8.11 -21.36 -1.14
N ARG A 156 -7.32 -20.71 -2.00
CA ARG A 156 -5.98 -21.18 -2.42
C ARG A 156 -4.91 -20.14 -2.11
N GLY A 157 -3.66 -20.59 -1.96
CA GLY A 157 -2.54 -19.67 -1.80
C GLY A 157 -2.42 -18.74 -3.00
N ASP A 158 -2.12 -17.46 -2.78
CA ASP A 158 -2.05 -16.48 -3.87
C ASP A 158 -1.10 -16.91 -5.00
N LEU A 159 0.05 -17.47 -4.63
CA LEU A 159 1.03 -18.00 -5.59
C LEU A 159 0.48 -19.19 -6.37
N GLU A 160 -0.31 -20.07 -5.74
CA GLU A 160 -0.91 -21.23 -6.43
C GLU A 160 -1.92 -20.78 -7.49
N ILE A 161 -2.71 -19.74 -7.19
CA ILE A 161 -3.64 -19.12 -8.13
C ILE A 161 -2.86 -18.53 -9.31
N LEU A 162 -1.80 -17.77 -9.03
CA LEU A 162 -0.95 -17.16 -10.07
C LEU A 162 -0.26 -18.20 -10.95
N MET A 163 0.24 -19.29 -10.39
CA MET A 163 0.88 -20.37 -11.16
C MET A 163 -0.14 -21.08 -12.08
N ASP A 164 -1.34 -21.37 -11.60
CA ASP A 164 -2.41 -21.97 -12.40
C ASP A 164 -2.87 -21.02 -13.53
N LEU A 165 -3.05 -19.73 -13.21
CA LEU A 165 -3.37 -18.71 -14.22
C LEU A 165 -2.27 -18.59 -15.27
N SER A 166 -1.01 -18.52 -14.86
CA SER A 166 0.16 -18.46 -15.75
C SER A 166 0.17 -19.63 -16.73
N ASN A 167 -0.04 -20.86 -16.24
CA ASN A 167 -0.09 -22.07 -17.06
C ASN A 167 -1.25 -22.02 -18.07
N ARG A 168 -2.43 -21.55 -17.66
CA ARG A 168 -3.62 -21.42 -18.54
C ARG A 168 -3.46 -20.34 -19.61
N LEU A 169 -2.69 -19.30 -19.32
CA LEU A 169 -2.36 -18.23 -20.27
C LEU A 169 -1.24 -18.60 -21.25
N GLY A 170 -0.69 -19.82 -21.17
CA GLY A 170 0.41 -20.26 -22.02
C GLY A 170 1.77 -19.71 -21.60
N LEU A 171 1.90 -19.27 -20.34
CA LEU A 171 3.15 -18.88 -19.68
C LEU A 171 3.53 -19.96 -18.65
N PRO A 172 3.96 -21.15 -19.09
CA PRO A 172 4.16 -22.27 -18.18
C PRO A 172 5.25 -21.97 -17.15
N THR A 173 5.02 -22.34 -15.91
CA THR A 173 6.00 -22.24 -14.82
C THR A 173 6.30 -23.59 -14.20
N THR A 174 7.56 -23.79 -13.79
CA THR A 174 8.01 -24.98 -13.07
C THR A 174 8.06 -24.80 -11.56
N PHE A 175 7.67 -23.63 -11.05
CA PHE A 175 7.63 -23.38 -9.62
C PHE A 175 6.57 -24.26 -8.95
N ARG A 176 6.90 -24.78 -7.78
CA ARG A 176 5.98 -25.60 -6.97
C ARG A 176 5.50 -24.85 -5.73
N ASP A 177 6.36 -23.99 -5.18
CA ASP A 177 6.13 -23.30 -3.92
C ASP A 177 6.88 -21.96 -3.87
N ALA A 178 6.72 -21.25 -2.76
CA ALA A 178 7.36 -19.96 -2.52
C ALA A 178 8.89 -20.07 -2.38
N GLU A 179 9.44 -21.24 -2.04
CA GLU A 179 10.89 -21.42 -1.95
C GLU A 179 11.53 -21.51 -3.34
N ASP A 180 10.88 -22.20 -4.29
CA ASP A 180 11.27 -22.17 -5.70
C ASP A 180 11.32 -20.73 -6.24
N VAL A 181 10.30 -19.92 -5.92
CA VAL A 181 10.26 -18.49 -6.30
C VAL A 181 11.39 -17.71 -5.62
N MET A 182 11.62 -17.91 -4.32
CA MET A 182 12.72 -17.25 -3.60
C MET A 182 14.09 -17.59 -4.18
N ARG A 183 14.31 -18.84 -4.62
CA ARG A 183 15.54 -19.25 -5.31
C ARG A 183 15.77 -18.44 -6.58
N GLU A 184 14.72 -18.17 -7.37
CA GLU A 184 14.83 -17.28 -8.53
C GLU A 184 15.06 -15.82 -8.11
N ILE A 185 14.31 -15.30 -7.12
CA ILE A 185 14.48 -13.94 -6.61
C ILE A 185 15.94 -13.71 -6.21
N ALA A 186 16.55 -14.61 -5.42
CA ALA A 186 17.94 -14.51 -5.01
C ALA A 186 18.92 -14.51 -6.22
N ARG A 187 18.58 -15.20 -7.31
CA ARG A 187 19.40 -15.21 -8.54
C ARG A 187 19.36 -13.88 -9.30
N VAL A 188 18.22 -13.17 -9.29
CA VAL A 188 18.02 -11.94 -10.09
C VAL A 188 18.07 -10.64 -9.27
N THR A 189 18.16 -10.74 -7.95
CA THR A 189 18.18 -9.64 -6.98
C THR A 189 19.53 -9.61 -6.28
N PRO A 190 20.53 -8.85 -6.78
CA PRO A 190 21.89 -8.84 -6.24
C PRO A 190 21.97 -8.60 -4.73
N SER A 191 21.16 -7.70 -4.21
CA SER A 191 21.11 -7.44 -2.76
C SER A 191 20.60 -8.61 -1.94
N TRP A 192 19.99 -9.65 -2.54
CA TRP A 192 19.45 -10.84 -1.88
C TRP A 192 20.18 -12.13 -2.29
N ALA A 193 21.30 -12.04 -3.02
CA ALA A 193 21.97 -13.20 -3.63
C ALA A 193 22.42 -14.29 -2.64
N GLY A 194 22.63 -13.94 -1.37
CA GLY A 194 22.93 -14.86 -0.28
C GLY A 194 21.73 -15.46 0.43
N VAL A 195 20.51 -15.01 0.14
CA VAL A 195 19.30 -15.40 0.86
C VAL A 195 18.86 -16.82 0.45
N THR A 196 18.63 -17.67 1.44
CA THR A 196 17.99 -18.99 1.29
C THR A 196 17.01 -19.19 2.44
N TYR A 197 16.00 -20.05 2.27
CA TYR A 197 15.01 -20.33 3.32
C TYR A 197 15.67 -20.82 4.61
N GLU A 198 16.64 -21.74 4.50
CA GLU A 198 17.44 -22.23 5.63
C GLU A 198 18.06 -21.09 6.46
N ARG A 199 18.53 -20.02 5.80
CA ARG A 199 19.13 -18.87 6.48
C ARG A 199 18.11 -17.88 7.04
N LEU A 200 16.86 -17.95 6.58
CA LEU A 200 15.77 -17.11 7.08
C LEU A 200 15.10 -17.70 8.33
N GLU A 201 15.36 -18.96 8.65
CA GLU A 201 14.90 -19.61 9.87
C GLU A 201 15.23 -18.80 11.12
N GLY A 202 14.29 -18.78 12.07
CA GLY A 202 14.38 -17.97 13.28
C GLY A 202 14.17 -16.47 13.03
N GLY A 203 15.26 -15.70 13.08
CA GLY A 203 15.20 -14.22 13.11
C GLY A 203 15.20 -13.54 11.74
N GLY A 204 15.33 -14.27 10.64
CA GLY A 204 15.45 -13.70 9.31
C GLY A 204 16.75 -12.90 9.07
N LEU A 205 16.85 -12.29 7.89
CA LEU A 205 18.05 -11.54 7.45
C LEU A 205 17.70 -10.11 7.06
N GLN A 206 18.49 -9.13 7.51
CA GLN A 206 18.41 -7.76 7.00
C GLN A 206 19.26 -7.65 5.73
N TYR A 207 18.63 -7.28 4.61
CA TYR A 207 19.36 -7.07 3.35
C TYR A 207 19.99 -5.66 3.31
N PRO A 208 21.09 -5.46 2.54
CA PRO A 208 21.73 -6.42 1.62
C PRO A 208 22.38 -7.67 2.24
N VAL A 209 22.34 -8.78 1.49
CA VAL A 209 22.98 -10.07 1.76
C VAL A 209 23.60 -10.58 0.44
N PRO A 210 24.74 -10.04 0.00
CA PRO A 210 25.27 -10.31 -1.34
C PRO A 210 25.86 -11.73 -1.51
N THR A 211 26.19 -12.43 -0.43
CA THR A 211 26.75 -13.79 -0.48
C THR A 211 26.15 -14.69 0.59
N LYS A 212 26.25 -16.00 0.39
CA LYS A 212 25.70 -17.01 1.32
C LYS A 212 26.32 -16.97 2.72
N ASP A 213 27.54 -16.45 2.84
CA ASP A 213 28.25 -16.32 4.13
C ASP A 213 28.07 -14.92 4.76
N HIS A 214 27.44 -13.97 4.06
CA HIS A 214 27.28 -12.60 4.56
C HIS A 214 26.24 -12.54 5.69
N PRO A 215 26.54 -12.02 6.90
CA PRO A 215 25.65 -12.11 8.07
C PRO A 215 24.37 -11.26 7.97
N GLY A 216 24.28 -10.39 6.96
CA GLY A 216 23.23 -9.38 6.79
C GLY A 216 23.75 -7.97 7.09
N THR A 217 23.00 -6.95 6.69
CA THR A 217 23.42 -5.54 6.79
C THR A 217 22.51 -4.77 7.75
N ALA A 218 23.03 -4.54 8.96
CA ALA A 218 22.31 -3.88 10.05
C ALA A 218 21.94 -2.41 9.75
N PHE A 219 22.82 -1.67 9.10
CA PHE A 219 22.60 -0.28 8.72
C PHE A 219 23.27 0.00 7.37
N LEU A 220 22.67 0.92 6.61
CA LEU A 220 23.14 1.30 5.29
C LEU A 220 24.12 2.46 5.37
N PHE A 221 24.86 2.68 4.27
CA PHE A 221 25.73 3.84 4.07
C PHE A 221 26.91 3.93 5.05
N ASP A 222 27.37 2.79 5.56
CA ASP A 222 28.51 2.69 6.48
C ASP A 222 29.83 3.15 5.87
N ARG A 223 29.98 2.99 4.55
CA ARG A 223 31.16 3.38 3.77
C ARG A 223 30.90 4.51 2.78
N ALA A 224 29.84 4.41 2.00
CA ALA A 224 29.50 5.36 0.94
C ALA A 224 27.99 5.36 0.65
N PHE A 225 27.51 6.43 0.04
CA PHE A 225 26.15 6.50 -0.50
C PHE A 225 26.09 5.80 -1.87
N PRO A 226 24.93 5.22 -2.27
CA PRO A 226 24.75 4.53 -3.54
C PRO A 226 24.56 5.53 -4.70
N THR A 227 25.46 6.49 -4.81
CA THR A 227 25.51 7.52 -5.86
C THR A 227 26.79 7.33 -6.67
N GLY A 228 26.84 7.88 -7.89
CA GLY A 228 27.98 7.68 -8.80
C GLY A 228 29.33 8.13 -8.24
N ASP A 229 29.34 9.08 -7.29
CA ASP A 229 30.53 9.60 -6.61
C ASP A 229 30.65 9.16 -5.14
N GLY A 230 29.72 8.34 -4.65
CA GLY A 230 29.69 7.86 -3.27
C GLY A 230 29.22 8.88 -2.23
N ARG A 231 28.76 10.07 -2.63
CA ARG A 231 28.39 11.18 -1.73
C ARG A 231 26.88 11.39 -1.66
N ALA A 232 26.40 11.89 -0.52
CA ALA A 232 25.01 12.34 -0.39
C ALA A 232 24.76 13.60 -1.22
N THR A 233 23.60 13.68 -1.85
CA THR A 233 23.15 14.88 -2.57
C THR A 233 22.35 15.77 -1.61
N PHE A 234 22.72 17.04 -1.51
CA PHE A 234 21.93 18.04 -0.80
C PHE A 234 20.97 18.71 -1.79
N VAL A 235 19.69 18.70 -1.46
CA VAL A 235 18.63 19.32 -2.26
C VAL A 235 17.95 20.37 -1.39
N ALA A 236 18.04 21.63 -1.82
CA ALA A 236 17.28 22.70 -1.20
C ALA A 236 15.81 22.61 -1.64
N VAL A 237 14.90 22.78 -0.69
CA VAL A 237 13.45 22.78 -0.96
C VAL A 237 12.85 24.04 -0.37
N GLU A 238 11.93 24.65 -1.12
CA GLU A 238 11.13 25.79 -0.66
C GLU A 238 9.78 25.29 -0.15
N TYR A 239 9.27 25.97 0.88
CA TYR A 239 7.93 25.67 1.39
C TYR A 239 6.89 26.06 0.32
N THR A 240 5.91 25.17 0.12
CA THR A 240 4.73 25.43 -0.70
C THR A 240 3.51 25.09 0.13
N ASP A 241 2.47 25.91 0.05
CA ASP A 241 1.22 25.64 0.74
C ASP A 241 0.54 24.36 0.21
N PRO A 242 -0.23 23.66 1.06
CA PRO A 242 -1.20 22.68 0.62
C PRO A 242 -2.08 23.19 -0.53
N VAL A 243 -2.49 22.30 -1.42
CA VAL A 243 -3.29 22.69 -2.59
C VAL A 243 -4.69 23.16 -2.16
N GLU A 244 -5.17 22.68 -1.02
CA GLU A 244 -6.50 22.98 -0.51
C GLU A 244 -6.46 23.50 0.93
N LEU A 245 -6.42 24.82 1.06
CA LEU A 245 -6.56 25.51 2.34
C LEU A 245 -8.03 25.79 2.70
N PRO A 246 -8.34 25.96 4.00
CA PRO A 246 -9.66 26.40 4.46
C PRO A 246 -10.06 27.78 3.92
N ASP A 247 -11.36 27.99 3.76
CA ASP A 247 -11.97 29.28 3.43
C ASP A 247 -13.26 29.50 4.24
N ASP A 248 -14.01 30.57 3.94
CA ASP A 248 -15.25 30.90 4.65
C ASP A 248 -16.35 29.83 4.48
N GLU A 249 -16.33 29.06 3.38
CA GLU A 249 -17.31 28.00 3.11
C GLU A 249 -16.91 26.66 3.77
N TYR A 250 -15.61 26.38 3.83
CA TYR A 250 -14.99 25.17 4.38
C TYR A 250 -13.92 25.53 5.42
N PRO A 251 -14.33 25.95 6.64
CA PRO A 251 -13.43 26.61 7.59
C PRO A 251 -12.49 25.69 8.38
N PHE A 252 -12.59 24.36 8.22
CA PHE A 252 -11.76 23.40 8.95
C PHE A 252 -10.78 22.68 8.03
N VAL A 253 -9.57 22.37 8.55
CA VAL A 253 -8.67 21.39 7.93
C VAL A 253 -9.00 20.00 8.45
N MET A 254 -9.35 19.08 7.55
CA MET A 254 -9.44 17.66 7.83
C MET A 254 -8.09 16.98 7.58
N ASN A 255 -7.63 16.22 8.57
CA ASN A 255 -6.54 15.27 8.46
C ASN A 255 -7.08 13.83 8.56
N THR A 256 -6.55 12.93 7.73
CA THR A 256 -6.88 11.49 7.80
C THR A 256 -5.77 10.69 8.45
N GLY A 257 -6.12 9.65 9.22
CA GLY A 257 -5.10 8.76 9.74
C GLY A 257 -5.63 7.45 10.30
N ARG A 258 -4.82 6.83 11.15
CA ARG A 258 -5.09 5.49 11.66
C ARG A 258 -5.42 5.52 13.15
N GLN A 259 -6.24 4.57 13.56
CA GLN A 259 -6.48 4.20 14.94
C GLN A 259 -5.75 2.90 15.26
N LEU A 260 -5.49 2.66 16.55
CA LEU A 260 -4.71 1.51 16.99
C LEU A 260 -5.39 0.16 16.68
N TYR A 261 -6.71 0.09 16.90
CA TYR A 261 -7.44 -1.19 16.86
C TYR A 261 -7.88 -1.61 15.46
N HIS A 262 -7.79 -0.69 14.49
CA HIS A 262 -8.21 -0.96 13.12
C HIS A 262 -7.06 -0.79 12.15
N TRP A 263 -7.01 -1.69 11.17
CA TRP A 263 -5.99 -1.66 10.13
C TRP A 263 -6.60 -1.29 8.79
N HIS A 264 -6.02 -0.27 8.14
CA HIS A 264 -6.33 0.15 6.78
C HIS A 264 -7.84 0.26 6.51
N THR A 265 -8.40 -0.43 5.52
CA THR A 265 -9.83 -0.41 5.18
C THR A 265 -10.71 -1.28 6.11
N GLY A 266 -10.17 -1.77 7.22
CA GLY A 266 -10.91 -2.50 8.25
C GLY A 266 -11.35 -3.91 7.85
N THR A 267 -10.99 -4.40 6.66
CA THR A 267 -11.49 -5.67 6.07
C THR A 267 -11.23 -6.88 6.96
N MET A 268 -10.09 -6.90 7.67
CA MET A 268 -9.73 -7.94 8.64
C MET A 268 -10.10 -7.54 10.08
N THR A 269 -9.66 -6.36 10.55
CA THR A 269 -9.74 -6.00 11.97
C THR A 269 -11.16 -5.77 12.46
N ARG A 270 -12.06 -5.28 11.59
CA ARG A 270 -13.48 -5.11 11.96
C ARG A 270 -14.26 -6.43 12.01
N ARG A 271 -13.65 -7.53 11.58
CA ARG A 271 -14.20 -8.90 11.73
C ARG A 271 -13.67 -9.59 12.98
N ALA A 272 -12.61 -9.06 13.59
CA ALA A 272 -12.09 -9.54 14.86
C ALA A 272 -12.89 -8.88 16.00
N SER A 273 -13.79 -9.65 16.61
CA SER A 273 -14.70 -9.16 17.66
C SER A 273 -14.00 -8.40 18.79
N GLY A 274 -12.82 -8.85 19.21
CA GLY A 274 -12.05 -8.18 20.26
C GLY A 274 -11.45 -6.82 19.85
N LEU A 275 -11.16 -6.61 18.57
CA LEU A 275 -10.65 -5.34 18.05
C LEU A 275 -11.81 -4.38 17.75
N ASP A 276 -12.84 -4.88 17.06
CA ASP A 276 -14.00 -4.08 16.68
C ASP A 276 -14.77 -3.57 17.91
N ALA A 277 -14.92 -4.38 18.96
CA ALA A 277 -15.56 -3.94 20.21
C ALA A 277 -14.85 -2.77 20.93
N ARG A 278 -13.58 -2.50 20.61
CA ARG A 278 -12.81 -1.40 21.24
C ARG A 278 -12.98 -0.07 20.50
N GLU A 279 -13.20 -0.09 19.20
CA GLU A 279 -13.45 1.09 18.37
C GLU A 279 -14.56 0.80 17.33
N PRO A 280 -15.80 0.52 17.76
CA PRO A 280 -16.85 0.02 16.86
C PRO A 280 -17.42 1.11 15.95
N THR A 281 -17.30 2.37 16.36
CA THR A 281 -17.99 3.50 15.77
C THR A 281 -17.02 4.35 14.96
N ALA A 282 -17.40 4.68 13.72
CA ALA A 282 -16.71 5.68 12.95
C ALA A 282 -16.84 7.06 13.62
N ILE A 283 -15.75 7.80 13.70
CA ILE A 283 -15.70 9.10 14.39
C ILE A 283 -15.01 10.20 13.58
N VAL A 284 -15.30 11.44 13.95
CA VAL A 284 -14.45 12.60 13.72
C VAL A 284 -13.97 13.13 15.07
N GLU A 285 -12.67 13.36 15.24
CA GLU A 285 -12.16 14.09 16.42
C GLU A 285 -12.29 15.60 16.18
N ILE A 286 -12.95 16.29 17.12
CA ILE A 286 -13.20 17.74 17.08
C ILE A 286 -12.67 18.38 18.37
N HIS A 287 -11.97 19.51 18.25
CA HIS A 287 -11.48 20.24 19.41
C HIS A 287 -12.65 20.77 20.28
N PRO A 288 -12.55 20.76 21.63
CA PRO A 288 -13.63 21.19 22.52
C PRO A 288 -14.22 22.57 22.24
N GLU A 289 -13.38 23.57 21.92
CA GLU A 289 -13.86 24.92 21.60
C GLU A 289 -14.61 25.00 20.28
N ASP A 290 -14.21 24.20 19.28
CA ASP A 290 -14.88 24.20 17.98
C ASP A 290 -16.22 23.46 18.10
N ALA A 291 -16.26 22.36 18.87
CA ALA A 291 -17.50 21.66 19.21
C ALA A 291 -18.50 22.59 19.94
N LYS A 292 -18.04 23.45 20.86
CA LYS A 292 -18.89 24.46 21.52
C LYS A 292 -19.46 25.47 20.54
N GLN A 293 -18.63 25.97 19.60
CA GLN A 293 -19.06 26.92 18.57
C GLN A 293 -20.06 26.30 17.59
N LEU A 294 -19.88 25.03 17.25
CA LEU A 294 -20.77 24.26 16.38
C LEU A 294 -22.02 23.73 17.12
N HIS A 295 -22.10 23.90 18.44
CA HIS A 295 -23.13 23.32 19.31
C HIS A 295 -23.26 21.78 19.19
N VAL A 296 -22.14 21.09 19.03
CA VAL A 296 -22.04 19.62 18.89
C VAL A 296 -21.65 18.99 20.23
N ARG A 297 -22.26 17.84 20.57
CA ARG A 297 -21.95 17.06 21.76
C ARG A 297 -21.20 15.76 21.43
N GLU A 298 -20.53 15.20 22.45
CA GLU A 298 -19.89 13.88 22.35
C GLU A 298 -20.88 12.82 21.86
N GLY A 299 -20.48 12.03 20.88
CA GLY A 299 -21.27 10.97 20.25
C GLY A 299 -22.38 11.44 19.30
N GLU A 300 -22.61 12.76 19.17
CA GLU A 300 -23.61 13.29 18.26
C GLU A 300 -23.18 13.09 16.80
N LEU A 301 -24.14 12.77 15.93
CA LEU A 301 -23.88 12.67 14.50
C LEU A 301 -23.65 14.05 13.89
N VAL A 302 -22.56 14.16 13.13
CA VAL A 302 -22.22 15.36 12.38
C VAL A 302 -22.00 15.01 10.91
N ARG A 303 -22.34 15.96 10.05
CA ARG A 303 -22.04 15.90 8.62
C ARG A 303 -20.76 16.68 8.36
N LEU A 304 -19.80 16.02 7.72
CA LEU A 304 -18.62 16.66 7.16
C LEU A 304 -18.83 16.79 5.67
N THR A 305 -18.68 18.00 5.14
CA THR A 305 -18.83 18.29 3.71
C THR A 305 -17.55 18.92 3.21
N SER A 306 -17.00 18.39 2.14
CA SER A 306 -15.88 18.96 1.39
C SER A 306 -16.38 19.52 0.05
N ARG A 307 -15.47 20.03 -0.78
CA ARG A 307 -15.79 20.45 -2.16
C ARG A 307 -16.24 19.29 -3.07
N ARG A 308 -15.97 18.04 -2.68
CA ARG A 308 -16.24 16.85 -3.50
C ARG A 308 -17.50 16.12 -3.05
N ASN A 309 -17.61 15.84 -1.76
CA ASN A 309 -18.71 15.05 -1.22
C ASN A 309 -18.95 15.34 0.26
N SER A 310 -19.93 14.65 0.86
CA SER A 310 -20.23 14.67 2.28
C SER A 310 -20.25 13.27 2.89
N MET A 311 -19.99 13.18 4.19
CA MET A 311 -20.16 11.96 4.99
C MET A 311 -20.78 12.30 6.34
N VAL A 312 -21.39 11.30 6.99
CA VAL A 312 -21.92 11.43 8.36
C VAL A 312 -21.14 10.51 9.29
N THR A 313 -20.75 11.02 10.45
CA THR A 313 -19.97 10.27 11.44
C THR A 313 -20.22 10.80 12.86
N ALA A 314 -19.84 10.05 13.89
CA ALA A 314 -20.04 10.47 15.27
C ALA A 314 -18.92 11.43 15.74
N ALA A 315 -19.28 12.50 16.45
CA ALA A 315 -18.30 13.43 17.00
C ALA A 315 -17.61 12.83 18.23
N ARG A 316 -16.28 12.88 18.26
CA ARG A 316 -15.44 12.61 19.43
C ARG A 316 -14.77 13.91 19.85
N ILE A 317 -15.10 14.43 21.02
CA ILE A 317 -14.54 15.69 21.50
C ILE A 317 -13.19 15.41 22.17
N SER A 318 -12.12 15.97 21.62
CA SER A 318 -10.76 15.74 22.13
C SER A 318 -9.85 16.93 21.89
N ASP A 319 -8.99 17.22 22.87
CA ASP A 319 -7.92 18.22 22.78
C ASP A 319 -6.66 17.72 22.06
N ARG A 320 -6.69 16.49 21.51
CA ARG A 320 -5.61 15.92 20.69
C ARG A 320 -5.49 16.59 19.33
N VAL A 321 -6.59 17.12 18.80
CA VAL A 321 -6.62 17.89 17.55
C VAL A 321 -6.59 19.39 17.85
N ALA A 322 -5.89 20.16 17.03
CA ALA A 322 -5.83 21.61 17.20
C ALA A 322 -7.15 22.29 16.80
N ARG A 323 -7.40 23.49 17.32
CA ARG A 323 -8.53 24.33 16.88
C ARG A 323 -8.45 24.59 15.37
N GLY A 324 -9.59 24.54 14.70
CA GLY A 324 -9.70 24.66 13.24
C GLY A 324 -9.24 23.40 12.49
N GLN A 325 -8.91 22.32 13.19
CA GLN A 325 -8.54 21.03 12.60
C GLN A 325 -9.43 19.91 13.11
N VAL A 326 -9.66 18.92 12.25
CA VAL A 326 -10.36 17.70 12.61
C VAL A 326 -9.64 16.47 12.09
N PHE A 327 -9.80 15.35 12.80
CA PHE A 327 -9.18 14.09 12.44
C PHE A 327 -10.23 13.03 12.12
N VAL A 328 -10.09 12.37 10.98
CA VAL A 328 -11.00 11.31 10.53
C VAL A 328 -10.22 10.03 10.24
N PRO A 329 -10.45 8.93 10.99
CA PRO A 329 -9.90 7.62 10.65
C PRO A 329 -10.51 7.09 9.35
N PHE A 330 -9.69 6.45 8.50
CA PHE A 330 -10.16 5.90 7.21
C PHE A 330 -10.50 4.40 7.27
N HIS A 331 -10.88 3.89 8.44
CA HIS A 331 -11.12 2.46 8.69
C HIS A 331 -12.56 2.00 8.41
N PHE A 332 -13.48 2.93 8.20
CA PHE A 332 -14.91 2.68 8.24
C PHE A 332 -15.55 2.93 6.88
N ARG A 333 -16.06 1.87 6.26
CA ARG A 333 -16.76 1.96 4.97
C ARG A 333 -18.04 2.82 5.05
N GLU A 334 -18.73 2.78 6.18
CA GLU A 334 -19.97 3.52 6.43
C GLU A 334 -19.76 5.03 6.59
N ALA A 335 -18.51 5.47 6.82
CA ALA A 335 -18.12 6.86 6.95
C ALA A 335 -16.72 7.05 6.33
N ALA A 336 -16.63 6.78 5.03
CA ALA A 336 -15.37 6.72 4.32
C ALA A 336 -14.72 8.11 4.18
N ALA A 337 -13.61 8.34 4.88
CA ALA A 337 -12.87 9.60 4.86
C ALA A 337 -12.45 10.04 3.45
N ASN A 338 -12.15 9.08 2.58
CA ASN A 338 -11.72 9.34 1.21
C ASN A 338 -12.84 9.82 0.26
N LEU A 339 -14.10 9.87 0.71
CA LEU A 339 -15.15 10.65 0.04
C LEU A 339 -14.82 12.15 0.05
N LEU A 340 -14.04 12.60 1.04
CA LEU A 340 -13.75 14.00 1.25
C LEU A 340 -12.38 14.42 0.72
N THR A 341 -11.43 13.49 0.54
CA THR A 341 -10.03 13.81 0.20
C THR A 341 -9.88 14.30 -1.23
N ASN A 342 -8.87 15.15 -1.47
CA ASN A 342 -8.59 15.66 -2.81
C ASN A 342 -7.70 14.68 -3.59
N PRO A 343 -7.89 14.56 -4.92
CA PRO A 343 -7.08 13.68 -5.75
C PRO A 343 -5.82 14.35 -6.30
N VAL A 344 -5.43 15.53 -5.79
CA VAL A 344 -4.26 16.25 -6.31
C VAL A 344 -3.00 15.49 -5.94
N LEU A 345 -2.17 15.24 -6.95
CA LEU A 345 -1.00 14.37 -6.82
C LEU A 345 0.28 15.19 -6.66
N ASP A 346 1.16 14.72 -5.78
CA ASP A 346 2.55 15.19 -5.72
C ASP A 346 3.20 15.03 -7.12
N PRO A 347 3.88 16.08 -7.64
CA PRO A 347 4.41 16.07 -9.00
C PRO A 347 5.44 14.96 -9.24
N TYR A 348 6.14 14.49 -8.20
CA TYR A 348 7.20 13.48 -8.29
C TYR A 348 6.71 12.08 -7.93
N ALA A 349 6.14 11.93 -6.73
CA ALA A 349 5.72 10.65 -6.18
C ALA A 349 4.36 10.17 -6.70
N LYS A 350 3.59 11.06 -7.35
CA LYS A 350 2.21 10.78 -7.82
C LYS A 350 1.27 10.29 -6.72
N MET A 351 1.56 10.68 -5.47
CA MET A 351 0.77 10.38 -4.28
C MET A 351 -0.23 11.48 -4.03
N ALA A 352 -1.46 11.13 -3.66
CA ALA A 352 -2.51 12.10 -3.37
C ALA A 352 -2.32 12.83 -2.04
N GLU A 353 -2.79 14.08 -1.96
CA GLU A 353 -2.77 14.90 -0.76
C GLU A 353 -3.87 14.47 0.24
N LEU A 354 -3.63 13.38 0.97
CA LEU A 354 -4.60 12.80 1.91
C LEU A 354 -4.64 13.48 3.29
N LYS A 355 -3.71 14.40 3.57
CA LYS A 355 -3.49 14.94 4.93
C LYS A 355 -4.01 16.35 5.16
N VAL A 356 -4.41 17.01 4.08
CA VAL A 356 -4.98 18.36 4.12
C VAL A 356 -6.17 18.39 3.17
N CYS A 357 -7.34 18.64 3.72
CA CYS A 357 -8.58 18.79 2.97
C CYS A 357 -9.47 19.79 3.70
N ALA A 358 -10.01 20.80 3.00
CA ALA A 358 -10.91 21.74 3.65
C ALA A 358 -12.31 21.14 3.77
N VAL A 359 -12.91 21.27 4.96
CA VAL A 359 -14.26 20.76 5.24
C VAL A 359 -15.08 21.77 6.04
N ARG A 360 -16.40 21.66 5.90
CA ARG A 360 -17.39 22.25 6.81
C ARG A 360 -18.01 21.16 7.65
N ILE A 361 -18.31 21.49 8.90
CA ILE A 361 -18.96 20.59 9.85
C ILE A 361 -20.29 21.19 10.26
N GLU A 362 -21.34 20.37 10.22
CA GLU A 362 -22.67 20.74 10.68
C GLU A 362 -23.33 19.56 11.41
N ARG A 363 -24.33 19.85 12.24
CA ARG A 363 -25.13 18.81 12.91
C ARG A 363 -25.94 18.06 11.85
N ALA A 364 -25.96 16.73 11.93
CA ALA A 364 -26.55 15.86 10.90
C ALA A 364 -28.07 15.71 10.99
#